data_AF-F1TD00-F1
#
_entry.id   AF-F1TD00-F1
#
_cell.length_a   1.000
_cell.length_b   1.000
_cell.length_c   1.000
_cell.angle_alpha   90.00
_cell.angle_beta   90.00
_cell.angle_gamma   90.00
#
_symmetry.space_group_name_H-M   'P 1'
#
loop_
_entity.id
_entity.type
_entity.pdbx_description
1 polymer ?
#
loop_
_entity_poly.entity_id
_entity_poly.type
_entity_poly.pdbx_seq_one_letter_code
_entity_poly.pdbx_strand_id
1 'polypeptide(L)'
;MYREVVGIVTEEEKNEMLVLFERKLGIEELAATLESDLLSAEQKETMQEKMITELGKVKYHMQAWWDKMYEKYTWKNIDGHKWNIDFQTCEIILTK
;
A
#
# COMPACT_ATOMS: atom_id res chain seq x y z
N MET A 1 -18.82 14.56 1.75
CA MET A 1 -17.88 13.43 1.88
C MET A 1 -18.59 12.20 1.34
N TYR A 2 -18.14 11.65 0.21
CA TYR A 2 -18.75 10.44 -0.35
C TYR A 2 -18.03 9.22 0.23
N ARG A 3 -18.79 8.23 0.73
CA ARG A 3 -18.29 6.97 1.27
C ARG A 3 -19.33 5.89 1.03
N GLU A 4 -18.97 4.83 0.32
CA GLU A 4 -19.85 3.71 0.02
C GLU A 4 -19.06 2.40 0.10
N VAL A 5 -19.62 1.37 0.76
CA VAL A 5 -19.06 0.02 0.71
C VAL A 5 -19.46 -0.60 -0.63
N VAL A 6 -18.47 -0.96 -1.44
CA VAL A 6 -18.65 -1.45 -2.82
C VAL A 6 -18.26 -2.92 -3.00
N GLY A 7 -17.73 -3.55 -1.95
CA GLY A 7 -17.40 -4.97 -1.95
C GLY A 7 -16.82 -5.43 -0.62
N ILE A 8 -16.60 -6.74 -0.52
CA ILE A 8 -15.92 -7.41 0.60
C ILE A 8 -14.95 -8.43 -0.01
N VAL A 9 -13.71 -8.46 0.46
CA VAL A 9 -12.70 -9.47 0.10
C VAL A 9 -12.61 -10.56 1.16
N THR A 10 -11.96 -11.69 0.86
CA THR A 10 -11.71 -12.70 1.91
C THR A 10 -10.62 -12.24 2.88
N GLU A 11 -10.51 -12.91 4.03
CA GLU A 11 -9.44 -12.62 4.99
C GLU A 11 -8.06 -12.86 4.38
N GLU A 12 -7.89 -13.91 3.58
CA GLU A 12 -6.64 -14.23 2.89
C GLU A 12 -6.25 -13.11 1.92
N GLU A 13 -7.18 -12.65 1.10
CA GLU A 13 -6.96 -11.56 0.13
C GLU A 13 -6.62 -10.25 0.85
N LYS A 14 -7.37 -9.92 1.91
CA LYS A 14 -7.06 -8.78 2.77
C LYS A 14 -5.68 -8.89 3.39
N ASN A 15 -5.29 -10.09 3.84
CA ASN A 15 -3.97 -10.34 4.43
C ASN A 15 -2.83 -10.20 3.40
N GLU A 16 -3.04 -10.56 2.14
CA GLU A 16 -2.08 -10.27 1.05
C GLU A 16 -1.77 -8.76 0.96
N MET A 17 -2.81 -7.92 0.98
CA MET A 17 -2.65 -6.46 0.97
C MET A 17 -2.04 -5.92 2.28
N LEU A 18 -2.43 -6.49 3.42
CA LEU A 18 -1.91 -6.07 4.73
C LEU A 18 -0.39 -6.27 4.83
N VAL A 19 0.13 -7.41 4.36
CA VAL A 19 1.58 -7.69 4.34
C VAL A 19 2.33 -6.65 3.49
N LEU A 20 1.77 -6.25 2.35
CA LEU A 20 2.36 -5.20 1.51
C LEU A 20 2.33 -3.84 2.20
N PHE A 21 1.23 -3.53 2.89
CA PHE A 21 1.08 -2.27 3.63
C PHE A 21 2.04 -2.18 4.81
N GLU A 22 2.17 -3.25 5.61
CA GLU A 22 3.15 -3.33 6.71
C GLU A 22 4.59 -3.18 6.20
N ARG A 23 4.92 -3.82 5.06
CA ARG A 23 6.24 -3.64 4.44
C ARG A 23 6.48 -2.20 3.98
N LYS A 24 5.47 -1.53 3.42
CA LYS A 24 5.55 -0.11 3.05
C LYS A 24 5.85 0.75 4.28
N LEU A 25 5.08 0.56 5.36
CA LEU A 25 5.27 1.29 6.62
C LEU A 25 6.67 1.05 7.20
N GLY A 26 7.13 -0.21 7.23
CA GLY A 26 8.48 -0.53 7.73
C GLY A 26 9.58 0.20 6.96
N ILE A 27 9.46 0.33 5.64
CA ILE A 27 10.44 1.08 4.84
C ILE A 27 10.33 2.60 5.09
N GLU A 28 9.12 3.14 5.24
CA GLU A 28 8.89 4.56 5.54
C GLU A 28 9.44 4.95 6.93
N GLU A 29 9.25 4.08 7.94
CA GLU A 29 9.83 4.27 9.28
C GLU A 29 11.36 4.21 9.25
N LEU A 30 11.94 3.24 8.53
CA LEU A 30 13.39 3.21 8.30
C LEU A 30 13.86 4.51 7.63
N ALA A 31 13.04 5.09 6.74
CA ALA A 31 13.42 6.29 5.99
C ALA A 31 13.54 7.49 6.92
N ALA A 32 12.63 7.59 7.89
CA ALA A 32 12.67 8.62 8.91
C ALA A 32 13.91 8.52 9.82
N THR A 33 14.49 7.33 9.99
CA THR A 33 15.69 7.13 10.85
C THR A 33 17.03 7.40 10.18
N LEU A 34 17.05 7.62 8.86
CA LEU A 34 18.28 7.80 8.06
C LEU A 34 19.08 9.07 8.39
N GLU A 35 18.51 9.99 9.15
CA GLU A 35 19.20 11.21 9.58
C GLU A 35 20.31 10.97 10.63
N SER A 36 20.43 9.75 11.16
CA SER A 36 21.43 9.38 12.18
C SER A 36 22.87 9.75 11.80
N ASP A 37 23.63 10.30 12.76
CA ASP A 37 25.07 10.61 12.64
C ASP A 37 25.97 9.36 12.57
N LEU A 38 25.39 8.17 12.74
CA LEU A 38 26.10 6.89 12.71
C LEU A 38 26.47 6.42 11.29
N LEU A 39 25.92 7.04 10.25
CA LEU A 39 26.11 6.66 8.85
C LEU A 39 26.91 7.72 8.10
N SER A 40 27.87 7.27 7.28
CA SER A 40 28.55 8.16 6.32
C SER A 40 27.59 8.64 5.23
N ALA A 41 27.95 9.72 4.54
CA ALA A 41 27.13 10.26 3.43
C ALA A 41 26.87 9.21 2.33
N GLU A 42 27.89 8.42 1.95
CA GLU A 42 27.78 7.35 0.95
C GLU A 42 26.85 6.21 1.41
N GLN A 43 26.88 5.87 2.71
CA GLN A 43 25.97 4.87 3.27
C GLN A 43 24.52 5.37 3.27
N LYS A 44 24.30 6.66 3.59
CA LYS A 44 22.97 7.29 3.54
C LYS A 44 22.40 7.26 2.11
N GLU A 45 23.19 7.65 1.12
CA GLU A 45 22.79 7.65 -0.30
C GLU A 45 22.44 6.23 -0.78
N THR A 46 23.32 5.25 -0.52
CA THR A 46 23.07 3.84 -0.89
C THR A 46 21.81 3.29 -0.25
N MET A 47 21.54 3.64 1.01
CA MET A 47 20.32 3.21 1.71
C MET A 47 19.08 3.89 1.11
N GLN A 48 19.14 5.18 0.82
CA GLN A 48 18.04 5.91 0.18
C GLN A 48 17.66 5.29 -1.17
N GLU A 49 18.63 4.98 -2.03
CA GLU A 49 18.38 4.34 -3.33
C GLU A 49 17.69 2.98 -3.19
N LYS A 50 18.16 2.15 -2.25
CA LYS A 50 17.56 0.85 -1.95
C LYS A 50 16.12 1.01 -1.48
N MET A 51 15.85 2.01 -0.65
CA MET A 51 14.52 2.24 -0.10
C MET A 51 13.55 2.77 -1.15
N ILE A 52 13.99 3.68 -2.02
CA ILE A 52 13.23 4.13 -3.18
C ILE A 52 12.87 2.92 -4.06
N THR A 53 13.85 2.06 -4.34
CA THR A 53 13.66 0.86 -5.15
C THR A 53 12.65 -0.10 -4.51
N GLU A 54 12.80 -0.40 -3.23
CA GLU A 54 11.90 -1.32 -2.52
C GLU A 54 10.49 -0.75 -2.36
N LEU A 55 10.33 0.55 -2.09
CA LEU A 55 9.03 1.23 -2.10
C LEU A 55 8.37 1.15 -3.48
N GLY A 56 9.15 1.29 -4.54
CA GLY A 56 8.67 1.13 -5.92
C GLY A 56 8.09 -0.27 -6.16
N LYS A 57 8.79 -1.32 -5.72
CA LYS A 57 8.31 -2.71 -5.82
C LYS A 57 7.03 -2.94 -5.02
N VAL A 58 6.98 -2.45 -3.77
CA VAL A 58 5.78 -2.59 -2.93
C VAL A 58 4.57 -1.90 -3.56
N LYS A 59 4.73 -0.66 -4.06
CA LYS A 59 3.66 0.06 -4.77
C LYS A 59 3.17 -0.71 -5.99
N TYR A 60 4.09 -1.26 -6.78
CA TYR A 60 3.74 -2.10 -7.94
C TYR A 60 2.91 -3.32 -7.53
N HIS A 61 3.31 -4.04 -6.47
CA HIS A 61 2.57 -5.21 -5.99
C HIS A 61 1.20 -4.84 -5.40
N MET A 62 1.09 -3.71 -4.70
CA MET A 62 -0.20 -3.22 -4.21
C MET A 62 -1.13 -2.90 -5.37
N GLN A 63 -0.65 -2.22 -6.42
CA GLN A 63 -1.46 -1.94 -7.62
C GLN A 63 -1.90 -3.24 -8.30
N ALA A 64 -0.98 -4.19 -8.49
CA ALA A 64 -1.30 -5.47 -9.09
C ALA A 64 -2.36 -6.25 -8.29
N TRP A 65 -2.34 -6.15 -6.96
CA TRP A 65 -3.39 -6.71 -6.11
C TRP A 65 -4.74 -6.03 -6.35
N TRP A 66 -4.77 -4.69 -6.42
CA TRP A 66 -6.00 -3.94 -6.71
C TRP A 66 -6.58 -4.31 -8.08
N ASP A 67 -5.73 -4.41 -9.11
CA ASP A 67 -6.14 -4.80 -10.46
C ASP A 67 -6.73 -6.22 -10.47
N LYS A 68 -6.05 -7.18 -9.84
CA LYS A 68 -6.52 -8.57 -9.70
C LYS A 68 -7.88 -8.65 -8.99
N MET A 69 -8.06 -7.91 -7.90
CA MET A 69 -9.32 -7.95 -7.15
C MET A 69 -10.46 -7.24 -7.88
N TYR A 70 -10.14 -6.14 -8.58
CA TYR A 70 -11.12 -5.48 -9.43
C TYR A 70 -11.57 -6.38 -10.58
N GLU A 71 -10.67 -7.11 -11.24
CA GLU A 71 -11.04 -8.10 -12.27
C GLU A 71 -11.94 -9.21 -11.71
N LYS A 72 -11.69 -9.64 -10.46
CA LYS A 72 -12.47 -10.70 -9.81
C LYS A 72 -13.86 -10.26 -9.36
N TYR A 73 -13.97 -9.09 -8.74
CA TYR A 73 -15.19 -8.64 -8.06
C TYR A 73 -15.95 -7.53 -8.77
N THR A 74 -15.31 -6.85 -9.73
CA THR A 74 -15.90 -5.77 -10.54
C THR A 74 -16.57 -4.70 -9.68
N TRP A 75 -15.88 -4.23 -8.64
CA TRP A 75 -16.43 -3.22 -7.72
C TRP A 75 -16.86 -1.95 -8.44
N LYS A 76 -17.86 -1.27 -7.89
CA LYS A 76 -18.26 0.04 -8.37
C LYS A 76 -17.06 1.01 -8.37
N ASN A 77 -16.84 1.66 -9.51
CA ASN A 77 -15.84 2.70 -9.72
C ASN A 77 -16.56 4.00 -10.13
N ILE A 78 -16.13 5.14 -9.58
CA ILE A 78 -16.59 6.46 -10.00
C ILE A 78 -15.34 7.30 -10.29
N ASP A 79 -15.34 8.01 -11.41
CA ASP A 79 -14.23 8.89 -11.78
C ASP A 79 -13.90 9.89 -10.66
N GLY A 80 -12.61 10.09 -10.43
CA GLY A 80 -12.08 10.90 -9.34
C GLY A 80 -12.27 10.35 -7.92
N HIS A 81 -12.76 9.13 -7.74
CA HIS A 81 -12.85 8.45 -6.43
C HIS A 81 -11.73 7.41 -6.27
N LYS A 82 -11.53 6.95 -5.03
CA LYS A 82 -10.51 5.94 -4.69
C LYS A 82 -11.14 4.80 -3.90
N TRP A 83 -10.63 3.59 -4.13
CA TRP A 83 -10.90 2.46 -3.24
C TRP A 83 -9.96 2.49 -2.04
N ASN A 84 -10.50 2.11 -0.90
CA ASN A 84 -9.76 1.82 0.31
C ASN A 84 -10.23 0.46 0.83
N ILE A 85 -9.35 -0.24 1.54
CA ILE A 85 -9.68 -1.47 2.25
C ILE A 85 -9.77 -1.16 3.74
N ASP A 86 -10.81 -1.67 4.39
CA ASP A 86 -10.87 -1.75 5.84
C ASP A 86 -10.28 -3.10 6.28
N PHE A 87 -9.12 -3.04 6.94
CA PHE A 87 -8.41 -4.25 7.37
C PHE A 87 -9.09 -5.00 8.53
N GLN A 88 -10.06 -4.38 9.20
CA GLN A 88 -10.84 -5.00 10.28
C GLN A 88 -12.08 -5.72 9.74
N THR A 89 -12.78 -5.12 8.77
CA THR A 89 -14.05 -5.64 8.25
C THR A 89 -13.93 -6.35 6.89
N CYS A 90 -12.76 -6.28 6.24
CA CYS A 90 -12.53 -6.74 4.87
C CYS A 90 -13.37 -6.00 3.81
N GLU A 91 -13.97 -4.87 4.17
CA GLU A 91 -14.77 -4.06 3.26
C GLU A 91 -13.90 -3.25 2.33
N ILE A 92 -14.36 -3.13 1.08
CA ILE A 92 -13.80 -2.21 0.09
C ILE A 92 -14.72 -1.00 0.00
N ILE A 93 -14.13 0.17 0.23
CA ILE A 93 -14.86 1.43 0.42
C ILE A 93 -14.43 2.41 -0.67
N LEU A 94 -15.39 2.89 -1.45
CA LEU A 94 -15.20 3.96 -2.42
C LEU A 94 -15.36 5.33 -1.73
N THR A 95 -14.35 6.19 -1.83
CA THR A 95 -14.32 7.52 -1.18
C THR A 95 -13.97 8.64 -2.15
N LYS A 96 -14.46 9.86 -1.87
CA LYS A 96 -14.06 11.13 -2.53
C LYS A 96 -13.48 12.12 -1.55
#